data_AF-A0A969ILW5-F1
#
_entry.id   AF-A0A969ILW5-F1
#
_cell.length_a   1.000
_cell.length_b   1.000
_cell.length_c   1.000
_cell.angle_alpha   90.00
_cell.angle_beta   90.00
_cell.angle_gamma   90.00
#
_symmetry.space_group_name_H-M   'P 1'
#
loop_
_entity.id
_entity.type
_entity.pdbx_description
1 polymer ?
#
loop_
_entity_poly.entity_id
_entity_poly.type
_entity_poly.pdbx_seq_one_letter_code
_entity_poly.pdbx_strand_id
1 'polypeptide(L)'
;MKRWRPHCIVVCLVVALGLTGALDAIQNILTDWRFELTSRRATGEVVLVAIDAPSIERLGVWPWPRTVHVELLRKLRISGAADVAFDIDFSSRSTPADDEAFRSELRAFGGSVILPTFKQVTRHQDGTPRIHIARPAPDLAEHAWSASVNVQPTANGLVRSYVMGESIGGEFFPSLAALLAGRYEKTAQSFLIDYSIRRPLQLIPIIDVLDGKVDPARLKDKKIIIGATAIELGDRFHVPVYGNISGVELQVLAAESILQDRRLEITSSIVSIIGLAVLAGAMLLMWGRFRPVTTALVLLMFAIGVEGAAHLLQAMSPVALNTAPWIVGIAGYVLTLALIELDLRQLLANFAQDRFQSIALALGDGVVCLDAEGRVTFWNPGARAIFWILLG
;
A
#
# COMPACT_ATOMS: atom_id res chain seq x y z
N MET A 1 0.59 21.78 -36.46
CA MET A 1 0.49 20.35 -36.06
C MET A 1 1.73 19.81 -35.31
N LYS A 2 2.98 20.09 -35.73
CA LYS A 2 4.18 19.53 -35.07
C LYS A 2 4.31 19.83 -33.56
N ARG A 3 3.89 21.03 -33.11
CA ARG A 3 3.98 21.45 -31.69
C ARG A 3 3.01 20.71 -30.75
N TRP A 4 1.88 20.20 -31.27
CA TRP A 4 0.83 19.58 -30.44
C TRP A 4 1.03 18.07 -30.20
N ARG A 5 1.78 17.40 -31.10
CA ARG A 5 2.03 15.95 -31.05
C ARG A 5 2.57 15.44 -29.71
N PRO A 6 3.59 16.07 -29.08
CA PRO A 6 4.13 15.66 -27.79
C PRO A 6 3.06 15.62 -26.69
N HIS A 7 2.20 16.64 -26.65
CA HIS A 7 1.15 16.75 -25.65
C HIS A 7 0.10 15.64 -25.82
N CYS A 8 -0.31 15.35 -27.06
CA CYS A 8 -1.21 14.24 -27.33
C CYS A 8 -0.58 12.90 -26.92
N ILE A 9 0.70 12.67 -27.21
CA ILE A 9 1.41 11.44 -26.82
C ILE A 9 1.42 11.29 -25.29
N VAL A 10 1.76 12.35 -24.55
CA VAL A 10 1.82 12.31 -23.09
C VAL A 10 0.44 12.09 -22.49
N VAL A 11 -0.61 12.75 -23.00
CA VAL A 11 -1.98 12.52 -22.54
C VAL A 11 -2.41 11.08 -22.82
N CYS A 12 -2.16 10.55 -24.02
CA CYS A 12 -2.44 9.16 -24.34
C CYS A 12 -1.68 8.19 -23.43
N LEU A 13 -0.41 8.46 -23.12
CA LEU A 13 0.41 7.64 -22.22
C LEU A 13 -0.19 7.60 -20.80
N VAL A 14 -0.52 8.78 -20.24
CA VAL A 14 -1.11 8.86 -18.89
C VAL A 14 -2.46 8.16 -18.86
N VAL A 15 -3.32 8.38 -19.86
CA VAL A 15 -4.63 7.71 -19.93
C VAL A 15 -4.46 6.20 -20.07
N ALA A 16 -3.57 5.72 -20.95
CA ALA A 16 -3.31 4.30 -21.12
C ALA A 16 -2.83 3.63 -19.84
N LEU A 17 -1.89 4.26 -19.10
CA LEU A 17 -1.41 3.75 -17.81
C LEU A 17 -2.48 3.83 -16.70
N GLY A 18 -3.39 4.80 -16.78
CA GLY A 18 -4.55 4.88 -15.89
C GLY A 18 -5.52 3.73 -16.11
N LEU A 19 -5.82 3.40 -17.37
CA LEU A 19 -6.73 2.31 -17.73
C LEU A 19 -6.21 0.92 -17.33
N THR A 20 -4.89 0.74 -17.17
CA THR A 20 -4.28 -0.52 -16.74
C THR A 20 -4.07 -0.63 -15.22
N GLY A 21 -4.33 0.44 -14.45
CA GLY A 21 -3.99 0.52 -13.02
C GLY A 21 -2.50 0.72 -12.73
N ALA A 22 -1.66 0.91 -13.76
CA ALA A 22 -0.23 1.15 -13.58
C ALA A 22 0.07 2.48 -12.88
N LEU A 23 -0.80 3.49 -13.07
CA LEU A 23 -0.69 4.75 -12.31
C LEU A 23 -0.86 4.54 -10.80
N ASP A 24 -1.78 3.66 -10.38
CA ASP A 24 -1.99 3.37 -8.97
C ASP A 24 -0.79 2.63 -8.38
N ALA A 25 -0.16 1.74 -9.14
CA ALA A 25 1.08 1.07 -8.74
C ALA A 25 2.23 2.07 -8.52
N ILE A 26 2.41 3.04 -9.44
CA ILE A 26 3.40 4.10 -9.30
C ILE A 26 3.06 4.99 -8.10
N GLN A 27 1.79 5.36 -7.92
CA GLN A 27 1.36 6.17 -6.77
C GLN A 27 1.63 5.47 -5.44
N ASN A 28 1.39 4.16 -5.38
CA ASN A 28 1.67 3.35 -4.21
C ASN A 28 3.17 3.34 -3.87
N ILE A 29 4.04 3.15 -4.88
CA ILE A 29 5.51 3.22 -4.69
C ILE A 29 5.94 4.58 -4.15
N LEU A 30 5.45 5.67 -4.75
CA LEU A 30 5.78 7.03 -4.31
C LEU A 30 5.29 7.30 -2.88
N THR A 31 4.09 6.82 -2.54
CA THR A 31 3.52 6.98 -1.19
C THR A 31 4.32 6.19 -0.15
N ASP A 32 4.76 4.97 -0.47
CA ASP A 32 5.58 4.13 0.39
C ASP A 32 6.93 4.77 0.66
N TRP A 33 7.58 5.28 -0.39
CA TRP A 33 8.83 6.00 -0.25
C TRP A 33 8.69 7.22 0.69
N ARG A 34 7.57 7.96 0.61
CA ARG A 34 7.30 9.08 1.54
C ARG A 34 7.11 8.62 2.98
N PHE A 35 6.52 7.45 3.22
CA PHE A 35 6.43 6.86 4.55
C PHE A 35 7.82 6.47 5.09
N GLU A 36 8.69 5.90 4.26
CA GLU A 36 10.04 5.52 4.66
C GLU A 36 10.90 6.74 5.07
N LEU A 37 10.73 7.86 4.37
CA LEU A 37 11.40 9.12 4.66
C LEU A 37 10.89 9.83 5.93
N THR A 38 9.71 9.44 6.42
CA THR A 38 9.11 10.02 7.62
C THR A 38 9.22 9.06 8.80
N SER A 39 9.29 9.60 10.01
CA SER A 39 9.26 8.82 11.24
C SER A 39 8.38 9.51 12.25
N ARG A 40 7.29 8.85 12.65
CA ARG A 40 6.39 9.29 13.73
C ARG A 40 6.50 8.33 14.89
N ARG A 41 6.44 8.84 16.12
CA ARG A 41 6.34 7.98 17.30
C ARG A 41 4.88 7.60 17.51
N ALA A 42 4.62 6.37 17.95
CA ALA A 42 3.32 5.99 18.47
C ALA A 42 2.99 6.85 19.71
N THR A 43 1.70 7.09 19.95
CA THR A 43 1.20 7.83 21.11
C THR A 43 1.57 7.15 22.43
N GLY A 44 1.64 5.81 22.40
CA GLY A 44 1.81 5.00 23.60
C GLY A 44 0.54 4.91 24.45
N GLU A 45 -0.62 5.27 23.89
CA GLU A 45 -1.93 5.05 24.50
C GLU A 45 -2.41 3.61 24.29
N VAL A 46 -2.04 3.01 23.15
CA VAL A 46 -2.38 1.62 22.82
C VAL A 46 -1.26 0.68 23.23
N VAL A 47 -1.61 -0.35 23.99
CA VAL A 47 -0.70 -1.42 24.42
C VAL A 47 -1.17 -2.74 23.85
N LEU A 48 -0.28 -3.41 23.12
CA LEU A 48 -0.50 -4.74 22.59
C LEU A 48 -0.09 -5.78 23.63
N VAL A 49 -1.06 -6.52 24.14
CA VAL A 49 -0.84 -7.76 24.89
C VAL A 49 -0.77 -8.92 23.91
N ALA A 50 0.45 -9.38 23.66
CA ALA A 50 0.79 -10.31 22.59
C ALA A 50 0.57 -11.77 23.00
N ILE A 51 -0.17 -12.52 22.19
CA ILE A 51 -0.16 -13.98 22.21
C ILE A 51 1.01 -14.43 21.31
N ASP A 52 2.17 -14.56 21.94
CA ASP A 52 3.43 -14.96 21.30
C ASP A 52 3.76 -16.46 21.52
N ALA A 53 4.71 -16.98 20.75
CA ALA A 53 5.09 -18.39 20.81
C ALA A 53 5.54 -18.83 22.21
N PRO A 54 6.37 -18.06 22.96
CA PRO A 54 6.71 -18.42 24.34
C PRO A 54 5.52 -18.48 25.29
N SER A 55 4.52 -17.60 25.13
CA SER A 55 3.29 -17.67 25.93
C SER A 55 2.47 -18.90 25.60
N ILE A 56 2.38 -19.30 24.33
CA ILE A 56 1.72 -20.54 23.89
C ILE A 56 2.42 -21.76 24.48
N GLU A 57 3.75 -21.84 24.37
CA GLU A 57 4.53 -22.94 24.94
C GLU A 57 4.30 -23.10 26.45
N ARG A 58 4.19 -21.98 27.18
CA ARG A 58 3.96 -21.99 28.63
C ARG A 58 2.52 -22.27 29.06
N LEU A 59 1.54 -21.73 28.36
CA LEU A 59 0.12 -21.86 28.73
C LEU A 59 -0.50 -23.15 28.18
N GLY A 60 0.16 -23.77 27.20
CA GLY A 60 -0.26 -25.02 26.58
C GLY A 60 -1.04 -24.79 25.28
N VAL A 61 -1.93 -25.73 24.98
CA VAL A 61 -2.55 -25.84 23.64
C VAL A 61 -3.53 -24.70 23.36
N TRP A 62 -3.33 -24.00 22.25
CA TRP A 62 -4.27 -23.04 21.69
C TRP A 62 -5.41 -23.75 20.92
N PRO A 63 -6.67 -23.27 20.95
CA PRO A 63 -7.17 -22.13 21.71
C PRO A 63 -7.27 -22.42 23.22
N TRP A 64 -6.93 -21.41 24.03
CA TRP A 64 -6.95 -21.54 25.49
C TRP A 64 -8.37 -21.56 26.06
N PRO A 65 -8.58 -22.19 27.24
CA PRO A 65 -9.86 -22.14 27.92
C PRO A 65 -10.19 -20.70 28.38
N ARG A 66 -11.49 -20.40 28.49
CA ARG A 66 -11.99 -19.09 28.89
C ARG A 66 -11.40 -18.58 30.21
N THR A 67 -11.05 -19.49 31.12
CA THR A 67 -10.40 -19.19 32.40
C THR A 67 -9.14 -18.35 32.27
N VAL A 68 -8.36 -18.56 31.20
CA VAL A 68 -7.16 -17.74 30.91
C VAL A 68 -7.55 -16.30 30.58
N HIS A 69 -8.59 -16.10 29.77
CA HIS A 69 -9.09 -14.77 29.41
C HIS A 69 -9.75 -14.06 30.60
N VAL A 70 -10.41 -14.80 31.50
CA VAL A 70 -10.96 -14.27 32.76
C VAL A 70 -9.84 -13.76 33.68
N GLU A 71 -8.79 -14.57 33.90
CA GLU A 71 -7.63 -14.17 34.70
C GLU A 71 -6.96 -12.92 34.11
N LEU A 72 -6.74 -12.92 32.79
CA LEU A 72 -6.15 -11.79 32.09
C LEU A 72 -6.98 -10.52 32.29
N LEU A 73 -8.30 -10.59 32.01
CA LEU A 73 -9.18 -9.45 32.11
C LEU A 73 -9.22 -8.89 33.53
N ARG A 74 -9.25 -9.78 34.54
CA ARG A 74 -9.18 -9.40 35.95
C ARG A 74 -7.86 -8.68 36.28
N LYS A 75 -6.72 -9.16 35.80
CA LYS A 75 -5.43 -8.49 36.04
C LYS A 75 -5.35 -7.13 35.39
N LEU A 76 -5.86 -7.00 34.16
CA LEU A 76 -5.93 -5.72 33.45
C LEU A 76 -6.85 -4.73 34.20
N ARG A 77 -8.00 -5.21 34.70
CA ARG A 77 -8.93 -4.42 35.52
C ARG A 77 -8.27 -3.91 36.81
N ILE A 78 -7.63 -4.80 37.56
CA ILE A 78 -6.91 -4.44 38.79
C ILE A 78 -5.77 -3.45 38.51
N SER A 79 -5.13 -3.57 37.35
CA SER A 79 -4.07 -2.66 36.90
C SER A 79 -4.60 -1.31 36.39
N GLY A 80 -5.93 -1.14 36.29
CA GLY A 80 -6.56 0.10 35.88
C GLY A 80 -6.52 0.38 34.38
N ALA A 81 -6.51 -0.67 33.54
CA ALA A 81 -6.67 -0.49 32.09
C ALA A 81 -7.99 0.23 31.76
N ALA A 82 -7.95 1.17 30.81
CA ALA A 82 -9.11 1.98 30.45
C ALA A 82 -10.10 1.21 29.56
N ASP A 83 -9.58 0.59 28.51
CA ASP A 83 -10.34 -0.23 27.55
C ASP A 83 -9.57 -1.52 27.27
N VAL A 84 -10.30 -2.62 27.00
CA VAL A 84 -9.71 -3.91 26.60
C VAL A 84 -10.40 -4.44 25.36
N ALA A 85 -9.65 -4.55 24.27
CA ALA A 85 -10.07 -5.13 23.01
C ALA A 85 -9.48 -6.53 22.83
N PHE A 86 -10.33 -7.48 22.45
CA PHE A 86 -9.90 -8.81 22.05
C PHE A 86 -9.94 -8.96 20.53
N ASP A 87 -8.86 -9.49 19.96
CA ASP A 87 -8.79 -9.98 18.59
C ASP A 87 -8.72 -11.52 18.62
N ILE A 88 -9.75 -12.13 19.23
CA ILE A 88 -9.90 -13.57 19.46
C ILE A 88 -11.37 -13.93 19.27
N ASP A 89 -11.63 -15.02 18.54
CA ASP A 89 -13.00 -15.50 18.31
C ASP A 89 -13.66 -16.01 19.59
N PHE A 90 -14.78 -15.40 19.95
CA PHE A 90 -15.63 -15.76 21.09
C PHE A 90 -17.07 -16.10 20.67
N SER A 91 -17.26 -16.56 19.43
CA SER A 91 -18.54 -16.99 18.87
C SER A 91 -19.02 -18.35 19.37
N SER A 92 -18.09 -19.24 19.70
CA SER A 92 -18.40 -20.56 20.26
C SER A 92 -18.65 -20.49 21.77
N ARG A 93 -19.54 -21.37 22.26
CA ARG A 93 -19.77 -21.55 23.69
C ARG A 93 -18.64 -22.36 24.32
N SER A 94 -18.30 -22.03 25.56
CA SER A 94 -17.39 -22.83 26.39
C SER A 94 -18.22 -23.72 27.34
N THR A 95 -17.71 -24.02 28.53
CA THR A 95 -18.53 -24.60 29.59
C THR A 95 -19.44 -23.53 30.22
N PRO A 96 -20.63 -23.89 30.74
CA PRO A 96 -21.52 -22.91 31.37
C PRO A 96 -20.87 -22.13 32.54
N ALA A 97 -20.00 -22.79 33.32
CA ALA A 97 -19.28 -22.15 34.42
C ALA A 97 -18.24 -21.14 33.92
N ASP A 98 -17.51 -21.48 32.86
CA ASP A 98 -16.49 -20.62 32.25
C ASP A 98 -17.10 -19.40 31.56
N ASP A 99 -18.21 -19.60 30.84
CA ASP A 99 -18.92 -18.49 30.20
C ASP A 99 -19.58 -17.57 31.24
N GLU A 100 -20.09 -18.10 32.36
CA GLU A 100 -20.57 -17.25 33.47
C GLU A 100 -19.42 -16.46 34.11
N ALA A 101 -18.28 -17.10 34.36
CA ALA A 101 -17.11 -16.42 34.94
C ALA A 101 -16.64 -15.27 34.05
N PHE A 102 -16.59 -15.49 32.74
CA PHE A 102 -16.25 -14.43 31.79
C PHE A 102 -17.30 -13.33 31.74
N ARG A 103 -18.58 -13.69 31.72
CA ARG A 103 -19.67 -12.71 31.77
C ARG A 103 -19.61 -11.84 33.02
N SER A 104 -19.32 -12.44 34.16
CA SER A 104 -19.16 -11.72 35.42
C SER A 104 -17.99 -10.75 35.37
N GLU A 105 -16.85 -11.17 34.81
CA GLU A 105 -15.69 -10.29 34.68
C GLU A 105 -15.91 -9.16 33.66
N LEU A 106 -16.61 -9.42 32.55
CA LEU A 106 -17.04 -8.38 31.61
C LEU A 106 -17.89 -7.31 32.31
N ARG A 107 -18.86 -7.71 33.14
CA ARG A 107 -19.68 -6.78 33.94
C ARG A 107 -18.85 -6.01 34.97
N ALA A 108 -17.86 -6.66 35.58
CA ALA A 108 -17.05 -6.07 36.64
C ALA A 108 -16.00 -5.07 36.11
N PHE A 109 -15.63 -5.13 34.83
CA PHE A 109 -14.55 -4.33 34.25
C PHE A 109 -14.69 -2.82 34.47
N GLY A 110 -15.91 -2.29 34.44
CA GLY A 110 -16.18 -0.87 34.70
C GLY A 110 -15.69 0.09 33.60
N GLY A 111 -14.69 -0.31 32.82
CA GLY A 111 -14.31 0.27 31.53
C GLY A 111 -14.97 -0.43 30.33
N SER A 112 -14.54 -0.10 29.11
CA SER A 112 -15.06 -0.75 27.90
C SER A 112 -14.32 -2.04 27.59
N VAL A 113 -15.05 -3.15 27.46
CA VAL A 113 -14.52 -4.38 26.85
C VAL A 113 -15.10 -4.52 25.44
N ILE A 114 -14.24 -4.77 24.47
CA ILE A 114 -14.57 -4.89 23.05
C ILE A 114 -14.27 -6.33 22.59
N LEU A 115 -15.29 -6.99 22.04
CA LEU A 115 -15.22 -8.32 21.45
C LEU A 115 -15.34 -8.24 19.93
N PRO A 116 -14.66 -9.12 19.18
CA PRO A 116 -14.60 -9.03 17.74
C PRO A 116 -15.79 -9.71 17.06
N THR A 117 -16.19 -9.13 15.93
CA THR A 117 -17.11 -9.71 14.94
C THR A 117 -16.34 -9.92 13.65
N PHE A 118 -16.20 -11.18 13.24
CA PHE A 118 -15.49 -11.57 12.03
C PHE A 118 -16.46 -11.74 10.85
N LYS A 119 -16.07 -11.25 9.68
CA LYS A 119 -16.74 -11.52 8.40
C LYS A 119 -15.79 -12.30 7.50
N GLN A 120 -16.08 -13.57 7.28
CA GLN A 120 -15.33 -14.43 6.38
C GLN A 120 -16.09 -14.58 5.07
N VAL A 121 -15.45 -14.23 3.96
CA VAL A 121 -15.99 -14.47 2.62
C VAL A 121 -15.34 -15.74 2.08
N THR A 122 -16.08 -16.84 2.06
CA THR A 122 -15.64 -18.10 1.44
C THR A 122 -16.23 -18.21 0.04
N ARG A 123 -15.45 -18.68 -0.94
CA ARG A 123 -15.99 -19.02 -2.26
C ARG A 123 -16.36 -20.49 -2.28
N HIS A 124 -17.61 -20.78 -2.58
CA HIS A 124 -18.08 -22.14 -2.80
C HIS A 124 -17.59 -22.67 -4.16
N GLN A 125 -17.66 -23.99 -4.39
CA GLN A 125 -17.15 -24.64 -5.62
C GLN A 125 -17.85 -24.15 -6.90
N ASP A 126 -19.06 -23.61 -6.78
CA ASP A 126 -19.83 -22.97 -7.85
C ASP A 126 -19.44 -21.50 -8.12
N GLY A 127 -18.44 -20.98 -7.40
CA GLY A 127 -17.98 -19.59 -7.50
C GLY A 127 -18.83 -18.58 -6.73
N THR A 128 -19.90 -19.00 -6.05
CA THR A 128 -20.72 -18.09 -5.24
C THR A 128 -20.02 -17.70 -3.94
N PRO A 129 -19.99 -16.40 -3.57
CA PRO A 129 -19.45 -15.97 -2.29
C PRO A 129 -20.44 -16.27 -1.17
N ARG A 130 -20.02 -17.06 -0.18
CA ARG A 130 -20.71 -17.22 1.10
C ARG A 130 -20.06 -16.33 2.14
N ILE A 131 -20.88 -15.55 2.82
CA ILE A 131 -20.44 -14.70 3.93
C ILE A 131 -20.77 -15.43 5.22
N HIS A 132 -19.75 -15.87 5.94
CA HIS A 132 -19.86 -16.39 7.29
C HIS A 132 -19.56 -15.26 8.28
N ILE A 133 -20.46 -15.01 9.21
CA ILE A 133 -20.31 -13.95 10.21
C ILE A 133 -20.21 -14.62 11.57
N ALA A 134 -19.05 -14.51 12.21
CA ALA A 134 -18.86 -14.96 13.59
C ALA A 134 -19.01 -13.75 14.52
N ARG A 135 -20.09 -13.75 15.31
CA ARG A 135 -20.36 -12.74 16.34
C ARG A 135 -20.04 -13.33 17.70
N PRO A 136 -19.68 -12.52 18.72
CA PRO A 136 -19.58 -13.01 20.08
C PRO A 136 -20.87 -13.71 20.50
N ALA A 137 -20.76 -14.75 21.32
CA ALA A 137 -21.93 -15.44 21.84
C ALA A 137 -22.92 -14.43 22.47
N PRO A 138 -24.26 -14.57 22.25
CA PRO A 138 -25.23 -13.54 22.65
C PRO A 138 -25.10 -13.10 24.12
N ASP A 139 -24.94 -14.06 25.03
CA ASP A 139 -24.81 -13.81 26.47
C ASP A 139 -23.57 -12.98 26.85
N LEU A 140 -22.57 -12.87 25.96
CA LEU A 140 -21.38 -12.02 26.15
C LEU A 140 -21.55 -10.67 25.47
N ALA A 141 -22.18 -10.65 24.30
CA ALA A 141 -22.43 -9.44 23.51
C ALA A 141 -23.31 -8.42 24.27
N GLU A 142 -24.14 -8.88 25.21
CA GLU A 142 -24.93 -8.01 26.10
C GLU A 142 -24.08 -7.20 27.09
N HIS A 143 -22.84 -7.62 27.35
CA HIS A 143 -21.97 -7.01 28.36
C HIS A 143 -20.64 -6.50 27.78
N ALA A 144 -20.51 -6.45 26.46
CA ALA A 144 -19.33 -5.97 25.77
C ALA A 144 -19.70 -5.29 24.44
N TRP A 145 -18.87 -4.36 24.01
CA TRP A 145 -19.00 -3.77 22.69
C TRP A 145 -18.60 -4.78 21.62
N SER A 146 -19.23 -4.71 20.45
CA SER A 146 -18.87 -5.54 19.29
C SER A 146 -18.20 -4.69 18.22
N ALA A 147 -17.07 -5.16 17.69
CA ALA A 147 -16.30 -4.44 16.68
C ALA A 147 -15.94 -5.33 15.49
N SER A 148 -15.94 -4.78 14.28
CA SER A 148 -15.40 -5.46 13.11
C SER A 148 -13.88 -5.53 13.17
N VAL A 149 -13.31 -6.71 12.94
CA VAL A 149 -11.86 -6.92 12.84
C VAL A 149 -11.43 -7.23 11.40
N ASN A 150 -12.27 -6.90 10.43
CA ASN A 150 -12.03 -7.25 9.03
C ASN A 150 -10.94 -6.38 8.41
N VAL A 151 -9.98 -7.02 7.76
CA VAL A 151 -8.93 -6.38 6.98
C VAL A 151 -9.16 -6.68 5.50
N GLN A 152 -9.00 -5.67 4.65
CA GLN A 152 -9.22 -5.78 3.21
C GLN A 152 -7.90 -5.57 2.46
N PRO A 153 -7.21 -6.65 2.06
CA PRO A 153 -6.06 -6.54 1.18
C PRO A 153 -6.46 -5.99 -0.19
N THR A 154 -5.56 -5.23 -0.82
CA THR A 154 -5.67 -4.84 -2.23
C THR A 154 -5.47 -6.05 -3.14
N ALA A 155 -5.74 -5.91 -4.44
CA ALA A 155 -5.66 -7.00 -5.42
C ALA A 155 -4.28 -7.71 -5.49
N ASN A 156 -3.21 -7.04 -5.05
CA ASN A 156 -1.86 -7.57 -4.95
C ASN A 156 -1.52 -8.17 -3.56
N GLY A 157 -2.49 -8.32 -2.67
CA GLY A 157 -2.32 -8.92 -1.34
C GLY A 157 -1.73 -8.01 -0.26
N LEU A 158 -1.44 -6.74 -0.58
CA LEU A 158 -0.98 -5.77 0.42
C LEU A 158 -2.16 -5.14 1.17
N VAL A 159 -1.98 -4.86 2.46
CA VAL A 159 -2.92 -4.05 3.22
C VAL A 159 -2.38 -2.63 3.29
N ARG A 160 -3.13 -1.67 2.76
CA ARG A 160 -2.74 -0.24 2.73
C ARG A 160 -3.75 0.61 3.48
N SER A 161 -5.02 0.30 3.27
CA SER A 161 -6.14 1.01 3.84
C SER A 161 -6.81 0.22 4.95
N TYR A 162 -7.54 0.94 5.76
CA TYR A 162 -8.37 0.42 6.83
C TYR A 162 -9.74 1.10 6.78
N VAL A 163 -10.79 0.44 7.28
CA VAL A 163 -12.17 0.97 7.27
C VAL A 163 -12.57 1.45 8.67
N MET A 164 -13.32 2.55 8.75
CA MET A 164 -13.87 3.05 10.02
C MET A 164 -14.96 2.13 10.60
N GLY A 165 -15.59 1.32 9.75
CA GLY A 165 -16.58 0.32 10.13
C GLY A 165 -17.19 -0.35 8.90
N GLU A 166 -18.06 -1.31 9.13
CA GLU A 166 -18.71 -2.09 8.10
C GLU A 166 -20.15 -2.43 8.48
N SER A 167 -21.06 -2.46 7.50
CA SER A 167 -22.41 -2.98 7.68
C SER A 167 -22.42 -4.50 7.44
N ILE A 168 -22.78 -5.26 8.47
CA ILE A 168 -22.80 -6.72 8.48
C ILE A 168 -24.21 -7.19 8.84
N GLY A 169 -24.95 -7.69 7.85
CA GLY A 169 -26.33 -8.16 8.05
C GLY A 169 -27.34 -7.04 8.36
N GLY A 170 -27.11 -5.83 7.83
CA GLY A 170 -27.97 -4.66 8.06
C GLY A 170 -27.63 -3.86 9.32
N GLU A 171 -26.70 -4.35 10.15
CA GLU A 171 -26.22 -3.70 11.36
C GLU A 171 -24.82 -3.14 11.14
N PHE A 172 -24.57 -1.90 11.58
CA PHE A 172 -23.26 -1.26 11.43
C PHE A 172 -22.37 -1.57 12.63
N PHE A 173 -21.21 -2.15 12.35
CA PHE A 173 -20.15 -2.41 13.31
C PHE A 173 -18.98 -1.47 13.02
N PRO A 174 -18.59 -0.60 13.95
CA PRO A 174 -17.33 0.11 13.83
C PRO A 174 -16.17 -0.87 13.80
N SER A 175 -15.05 -0.46 13.23
CA SER A 175 -13.85 -1.28 13.29
C SER A 175 -13.24 -1.27 14.69
N LEU A 176 -12.48 -2.32 15.01
CA LEU A 176 -11.80 -2.47 16.30
C LEU A 176 -10.89 -1.29 16.58
N ALA A 177 -10.11 -0.86 15.60
CA ALA A 177 -9.23 0.30 15.71
C ALA A 177 -10.00 1.61 16.00
N ALA A 178 -11.17 1.81 15.39
CA ALA A 178 -12.00 3.00 15.60
C ALA A 178 -12.60 3.04 17.02
N LEU A 179 -13.13 1.90 17.51
CA LEU A 179 -13.63 1.79 18.88
C LEU A 179 -12.52 1.95 19.91
N LEU A 180 -11.37 1.31 19.69
CA LEU A 180 -10.22 1.44 20.58
C LEU A 180 -9.76 2.91 20.65
N ALA A 181 -9.71 3.61 19.51
CA ALA A 181 -9.38 5.03 19.45
C ALA A 181 -10.48 5.95 20.01
N GLY A 182 -11.64 5.43 20.41
CA GLY A 182 -12.76 6.21 20.92
C GLY A 182 -13.43 7.10 19.87
N ARG A 183 -13.23 6.82 18.57
CA ARG A 183 -13.78 7.62 17.46
C ARG A 183 -14.83 6.82 16.71
N TYR A 184 -16.09 7.16 16.95
CA TYR A 184 -17.23 6.47 16.34
C TYR A 184 -17.82 7.30 15.20
N GLU A 185 -17.64 6.81 13.97
CA GLU A 185 -18.34 7.31 12.79
C GLU A 185 -19.19 6.18 12.21
N LYS A 186 -20.48 6.44 11.91
CA LYS A 186 -21.35 5.47 11.21
C LYS A 186 -21.08 5.46 9.71
N THR A 187 -19.82 5.55 9.32
CA THR A 187 -19.38 5.59 7.92
C THR A 187 -18.48 4.40 7.67
N ALA A 188 -18.65 3.75 6.51
CA ALA A 188 -17.72 2.73 6.03
C ALA A 188 -16.54 3.37 5.28
N GLN A 189 -16.17 4.60 5.63
CA GLN A 189 -15.12 5.33 4.94
C GLN A 189 -13.78 4.62 5.19
N SER A 190 -13.02 4.42 4.11
CA SER A 190 -11.67 3.91 4.18
C SER A 190 -10.66 5.04 4.25
N PHE A 191 -9.56 4.79 4.93
CA PHE A 191 -8.41 5.69 4.99
C PHE A 191 -7.13 4.89 4.81
N LEU A 192 -6.06 5.56 4.35
CA LEU A 192 -4.73 4.97 4.26
C LEU A 192 -4.08 4.98 5.66
N ILE A 193 -3.60 3.82 6.11
CA ILE A 193 -2.89 3.68 7.39
C ILE A 193 -1.58 4.47 7.32
N ASP A 194 -1.23 5.20 8.38
CA ASP A 194 0.04 5.91 8.44
C ASP A 194 1.20 4.97 8.82
N TYR A 195 1.82 4.39 7.79
CA TYR A 195 2.98 3.51 7.98
C TYR A 195 4.26 4.24 8.40
N SER A 196 4.27 5.58 8.53
CA SER A 196 5.40 6.30 9.13
C SER A 196 5.47 6.17 10.66
N ILE A 197 4.41 5.67 11.31
CA ILE A 197 4.35 5.43 12.76
C ILE A 197 5.27 4.25 13.12
N ARG A 198 6.43 4.57 13.70
CA ARG A 198 7.51 3.62 14.00
C ARG A 198 7.23 2.78 15.24
N ARG A 199 7.78 1.57 15.19
CA ARG A 199 7.95 0.64 16.31
C ARG A 199 9.15 1.07 17.18
N PRO A 200 9.15 0.82 18.51
CA PRO A 200 8.36 -0.21 19.18
C PRO A 200 6.95 0.26 19.56
N LEU A 201 5.95 -0.48 19.08
CA LEU A 201 4.64 -0.52 19.73
C LEU A 201 4.85 -1.02 21.16
N GLN A 202 4.06 -0.55 22.13
CA GLN A 202 4.13 -1.07 23.49
C GLN A 202 3.62 -2.50 23.51
N LEU A 203 4.52 -3.46 23.29
CA LEU A 203 4.23 -4.89 23.26
C LEU A 203 4.56 -5.51 24.62
N ILE A 204 3.64 -6.29 25.13
CA ILE A 204 3.75 -7.01 26.40
C ILE A 204 3.31 -8.45 26.15
N PRO A 205 4.17 -9.46 26.35
CA PRO A 205 3.73 -10.85 26.29
C PRO A 205 2.58 -11.10 27.27
N ILE A 206 1.54 -11.78 26.82
CA ILE A 206 0.37 -12.10 27.66
C ILE A 206 0.76 -12.85 28.93
N ILE A 207 1.79 -13.68 28.85
CA ILE A 207 2.28 -14.43 30.00
C ILE A 207 2.89 -13.53 31.08
N ASP A 208 3.48 -12.39 30.72
CA ASP A 208 4.03 -11.46 31.71
C ASP A 208 2.92 -10.72 32.46
N VAL A 209 1.80 -10.44 31.78
CA VAL A 209 0.59 -9.92 32.44
C VAL A 209 0.04 -10.96 33.41
N LEU A 210 -0.11 -12.21 32.95
CA LEU A 210 -0.62 -13.31 33.76
C LEU A 210 0.29 -13.65 34.95
N ASP A 211 1.60 -13.54 34.82
CA ASP A 211 2.56 -13.75 35.92
C ASP A 211 2.63 -12.54 36.86
N GLY A 212 2.06 -11.38 36.49
CA GLY A 212 2.16 -10.14 37.27
C GLY A 212 3.55 -9.50 37.24
N LYS A 213 4.34 -9.75 36.18
CA LYS A 213 5.69 -9.20 35.98
C LYS A 213 5.72 -7.81 35.36
N VAL A 214 4.56 -7.33 34.92
CA VAL A 214 4.41 -6.04 34.24
C VAL A 214 4.22 -4.93 35.27
N ASP A 215 5.00 -3.86 35.14
CA ASP A 215 4.77 -2.63 35.91
C ASP A 215 3.34 -2.12 35.66
N PRO A 216 2.48 -2.00 36.71
CA PRO A 216 1.11 -1.51 36.58
C PRO A 216 1.01 -0.15 35.87
N ALA A 217 2.04 0.71 35.96
CA ALA A 217 2.05 2.00 35.25
C ALA A 217 2.02 1.86 33.72
N ARG A 218 2.43 0.70 33.17
CA ARG A 218 2.36 0.39 31.74
C ARG A 218 0.97 -0.06 31.28
N LEU A 219 0.07 -0.36 32.21
CA LEU A 219 -1.29 -0.84 31.92
C LEU A 219 -2.36 0.16 32.36
N LYS A 220 -2.07 0.96 33.39
CA LYS A 220 -2.98 1.95 33.94
C LYS A 220 -3.33 3.03 32.93
N ASP A 221 -4.62 3.31 32.80
CA ASP A 221 -5.21 4.28 31.87
C ASP A 221 -4.87 4.01 30.39
N LYS A 222 -4.44 2.77 30.07
CA LYS A 222 -4.10 2.35 28.71
C LYS A 222 -5.23 1.63 28.01
N LYS A 223 -5.22 1.73 26.68
CA LYS A 223 -6.09 1.02 25.75
C LYS A 223 -5.39 -0.27 25.37
N ILE A 224 -5.88 -1.39 25.89
CA ILE A 224 -5.24 -2.69 25.71
C ILE A 224 -5.88 -3.40 24.52
N ILE A 225 -5.07 -3.93 23.62
CA ILE A 225 -5.52 -4.86 22.59
C ILE A 225 -4.79 -6.19 22.76
N ILE A 226 -5.55 -7.29 22.73
CA ILE A 226 -5.05 -8.64 22.95
C ILE A 226 -5.22 -9.42 21.65
N GLY A 227 -4.14 -9.98 21.11
CA GLY A 227 -4.23 -10.72 19.85
C GLY A 227 -2.99 -11.52 19.50
N ALA A 228 -3.12 -12.32 18.45
CA ALA A 228 -2.09 -13.23 17.95
C ALA A 228 -0.89 -12.48 17.36
N THR A 229 0.31 -12.80 17.84
CA THR A 229 1.58 -12.37 17.20
C THR A 229 2.47 -13.55 16.82
N ALA A 230 2.19 -14.73 17.38
CA ALA A 230 2.85 -15.98 17.04
C ALA A 230 2.62 -16.35 15.56
N ILE A 231 3.67 -16.78 14.87
CA ILE A 231 3.63 -17.05 13.42
C ILE A 231 2.72 -18.25 13.12
N GLU A 232 2.73 -19.25 14.00
CA GLU A 232 1.93 -20.47 13.91
C GLU A 232 0.41 -20.25 13.95
N LEU A 233 -0.05 -19.08 14.43
CA LEU A 233 -1.48 -18.74 14.47
C LEU A 233 -2.00 -18.17 13.13
N GLY A 234 -1.11 -17.88 12.18
CA GLY A 234 -1.46 -17.61 10.77
C GLY A 234 -2.11 -16.24 10.47
N ASP A 235 -2.34 -15.40 11.47
CA ASP A 235 -2.89 -14.05 11.29
C ASP A 235 -1.81 -13.04 10.88
N ARG A 236 -1.46 -13.02 9.59
CA ARG A 236 -0.31 -12.29 9.04
C ARG A 236 -0.68 -11.53 7.78
N PHE A 237 -0.23 -10.28 7.68
CA PHE A 237 -0.51 -9.40 6.54
C PHE A 237 0.76 -8.75 6.00
N HIS A 238 0.81 -8.65 4.67
CA HIS A 238 1.82 -7.88 3.97
C HIS A 238 1.43 -6.41 3.93
N VAL A 239 2.33 -5.53 4.37
CA VAL A 239 2.10 -4.09 4.49
C VAL A 239 3.29 -3.30 3.93
N PRO A 240 3.07 -2.05 3.47
CA PRO A 240 4.15 -1.12 3.18
C PRO A 240 5.10 -0.94 4.37
N VAL A 241 6.38 -0.65 4.09
CA VAL A 241 7.44 -0.33 5.06
C VAL A 241 7.84 -1.48 6.00
N TYR A 242 6.88 -2.13 6.68
CA TYR A 242 7.12 -3.15 7.69
C TYR A 242 7.13 -4.58 7.17
N GLY A 243 6.83 -4.78 5.89
CA GLY A 243 6.87 -6.11 5.26
C GLY A 243 5.72 -6.98 5.75
N ASN A 244 5.96 -7.87 6.71
CA ASN A 244 4.95 -8.81 7.21
C ASN A 244 4.73 -8.62 8.72
N ILE A 245 3.51 -8.25 9.10
CA ILE A 245 3.10 -8.00 10.49
C ILE A 245 1.89 -8.85 10.86
N SER A 246 1.60 -9.04 12.15
CA SER A 246 0.36 -9.72 12.53
C SER A 246 -0.88 -8.84 12.36
N GLY A 247 -2.07 -9.44 12.26
CA GLY A 247 -3.32 -8.70 12.16
C GLY A 247 -3.52 -7.75 13.32
N VAL A 248 -3.24 -8.19 14.56
CA VAL A 248 -3.32 -7.31 15.73
C VAL A 248 -2.32 -6.15 15.68
N GLU A 249 -1.11 -6.32 15.12
CA GLU A 249 -0.17 -5.20 14.91
C GLU A 249 -0.71 -4.18 13.89
N LEU A 250 -1.38 -4.66 12.84
CA LEU A 250 -2.08 -3.81 11.88
C LEU A 250 -3.23 -3.03 12.56
N GLN A 251 -4.01 -3.69 13.42
CA GLN A 251 -5.07 -3.06 14.20
C GLN A 251 -4.52 -1.93 15.08
N VAL A 252 -3.36 -2.15 15.71
CA VAL A 252 -2.66 -1.11 16.49
C VAL A 252 -2.23 0.06 15.61
N LEU A 253 -1.62 -0.20 14.45
CA LEU A 253 -1.21 0.87 13.52
C LEU A 253 -2.42 1.68 13.01
N ALA A 254 -3.54 1.03 12.74
CA ALA A 254 -4.78 1.69 12.37
C ALA A 254 -5.33 2.54 13.53
N ALA A 255 -5.32 2.03 14.77
CA ALA A 255 -5.76 2.78 15.95
C ALA A 255 -4.87 4.00 16.20
N GLU A 256 -3.55 3.84 16.12
CA GLU A 256 -2.58 4.94 16.22
C GLU A 256 -2.77 5.99 15.11
N SER A 257 -3.09 5.55 13.89
CA SER A 257 -3.44 6.45 12.78
C SER A 257 -4.69 7.28 13.10
N ILE A 258 -5.69 6.69 13.76
CA ILE A 258 -6.92 7.39 14.16
C ILE A 258 -6.67 8.34 15.34
N LEU A 259 -5.94 7.89 16.36
CA LEU A 259 -5.62 8.67 17.56
C LEU A 259 -4.82 9.93 17.22
N GLN A 260 -3.90 9.84 16.26
CA GLN A 260 -3.04 10.95 15.86
C GLN A 260 -3.66 11.88 14.79
N ASP A 261 -4.93 11.70 14.43
CA ASP A 261 -5.57 12.41 13.31
C ASP A 261 -4.82 12.19 11.97
N ARG A 262 -4.26 11.00 11.82
CA ARG A 262 -3.46 10.52 10.68
C ARG A 262 -4.24 9.51 9.83
N ARG A 263 -5.52 9.76 9.62
CA ARG A 263 -6.33 9.02 8.63
C ARG A 263 -6.03 9.60 7.25
N LEU A 264 -5.01 9.08 6.56
CA LEU A 264 -4.58 9.69 5.30
C LEU A 264 -5.62 9.50 4.20
N GLU A 265 -5.96 10.58 3.51
CA GLU A 265 -6.81 10.56 2.32
C GLU A 265 -5.99 10.82 1.06
N ILE A 266 -6.23 10.03 0.01
CA ILE A 266 -5.62 10.27 -1.30
C ILE A 266 -6.40 11.39 -1.98
N THR A 267 -5.68 12.38 -2.54
CA THR A 267 -6.31 13.50 -3.25
C THR A 267 -7.15 13.02 -4.42
N SER A 268 -8.28 13.70 -4.67
CA SER A 268 -9.17 13.38 -5.77
C SER A 268 -8.50 13.49 -7.15
N SER A 269 -9.04 12.76 -8.12
CA SER A 269 -8.56 12.80 -9.51
C SER A 269 -8.62 14.20 -10.13
N ILE A 270 -9.50 15.08 -9.63
CA ILE A 270 -9.60 16.48 -10.08
C ILE A 270 -8.28 17.22 -9.82
N VAL A 271 -7.68 17.04 -8.64
CA VAL A 271 -6.37 17.64 -8.31
C VAL A 271 -5.31 17.16 -9.30
N SER A 272 -5.28 15.85 -9.58
CA SER A 272 -4.35 15.28 -10.56
C SER A 272 -4.57 15.83 -11.97
N ILE A 273 -5.83 15.99 -12.42
CA ILE A 273 -6.17 16.56 -13.74
C ILE A 273 -5.74 18.03 -13.84
N ILE A 274 -5.99 18.84 -12.80
CA ILE A 274 -5.56 20.24 -12.76
C ILE A 274 -4.04 20.32 -12.86
N GLY A 275 -3.30 19.53 -12.09
CA GLY A 275 -1.84 19.52 -12.16
C GLY A 275 -1.30 19.08 -13.53
N LEU A 276 -1.95 18.11 -14.19
CA LEU A 276 -1.62 17.73 -15.58
C LEU A 276 -1.90 18.87 -16.57
N ALA A 277 -3.01 19.59 -16.41
CA ALA A 277 -3.35 20.72 -17.27
C ALA A 277 -2.34 21.87 -17.11
N VAL A 278 -1.93 22.18 -15.88
CA VAL A 278 -0.88 23.15 -15.58
C VAL A 278 0.45 22.73 -16.19
N LEU A 279 0.84 21.46 -16.03
CA LEU A 279 2.06 20.89 -16.63
C LEU A 279 2.03 21.01 -18.16
N ALA A 280 0.91 20.64 -18.80
CA ALA A 280 0.74 20.74 -20.24
C ALA A 280 0.78 22.20 -20.74
N GLY A 281 0.14 23.12 -20.01
CA GLY A 281 0.17 24.56 -20.29
C GLY A 281 1.57 25.15 -20.19
N ALA A 282 2.30 24.84 -19.12
CA ALA A 282 3.70 25.24 -18.97
C ALA A 282 4.57 24.69 -20.10
N MET A 283 4.36 23.43 -20.48
CA MET A 283 5.09 22.81 -21.58
C MET A 283 4.79 23.46 -22.94
N LEU A 284 3.53 23.85 -23.20
CA LEU A 284 3.16 24.59 -24.41
C LEU A 284 3.89 25.94 -24.51
N LEU A 285 4.06 26.65 -23.38
CA LEU A 285 4.77 27.94 -23.33
C LEU A 285 6.29 27.77 -23.55
N MET A 286 6.87 26.70 -23.03
CA MET A 286 8.30 26.40 -23.19
C MET A 286 8.64 25.79 -24.55
N TRP A 287 7.65 25.22 -25.27
CA TRP A 287 7.88 24.43 -26.47
C TRP A 287 8.56 25.23 -27.60
N GLY A 288 9.80 24.87 -27.93
CA GLY A 288 10.60 25.53 -28.95
C GLY A 288 11.15 26.92 -28.54
N ARG A 289 10.94 27.33 -27.29
CA ARG A 289 11.49 28.58 -26.72
C ARG A 289 12.90 28.38 -26.15
N PHE A 290 13.15 27.21 -25.57
CA PHE A 290 14.40 26.83 -24.90
C PHE A 290 15.03 25.60 -25.56
N ARG A 291 16.31 25.34 -25.27
CA ARG A 291 16.99 24.11 -25.73
C ARG A 291 16.34 22.88 -25.09
N PRO A 292 16.19 21.74 -25.80
CA PRO A 292 15.56 20.55 -25.26
C PRO A 292 16.17 20.08 -23.93
N VAL A 293 17.51 20.10 -23.83
CA VAL A 293 18.23 19.76 -22.59
C VAL A 293 17.86 20.67 -21.43
N THR A 294 17.78 21.98 -21.65
CA THR A 294 17.38 22.93 -20.59
C THR A 294 15.95 22.70 -20.12
N THR A 295 15.02 22.42 -21.05
CA THR A 295 13.63 22.10 -20.70
C THR A 295 13.55 20.79 -19.91
N ALA A 296 14.32 19.77 -20.31
CA ALA A 296 14.36 18.48 -19.61
C ALA A 296 14.88 18.64 -18.17
N LEU A 297 15.95 19.42 -17.95
CA LEU A 297 16.48 19.68 -16.61
C LEU A 297 15.47 20.43 -15.73
N VAL A 298 14.77 21.42 -16.28
CA VAL A 298 13.70 22.13 -15.54
C VAL A 298 12.58 21.16 -15.14
N LEU A 299 12.17 20.27 -16.04
CA LEU A 299 11.14 19.28 -15.75
C LEU A 299 11.58 18.28 -14.66
N LEU A 300 12.83 17.82 -14.69
CA LEU A 300 13.38 16.92 -13.68
C LEU A 300 13.47 17.61 -12.31
N MET A 301 13.95 18.86 -12.27
CA MET A 301 13.97 19.65 -11.03
C MET A 301 12.55 19.89 -10.50
N PHE A 302 11.59 20.15 -11.38
CA PHE A 302 10.19 20.28 -11.01
C PHE A 302 9.61 18.98 -10.44
N ALA A 303 9.94 17.81 -11.03
CA ALA A 303 9.53 16.51 -10.49
C ALA A 303 10.04 16.29 -9.05
N ILE A 304 11.31 16.60 -8.79
CA ILE A 304 11.90 16.52 -7.46
C ILE A 304 11.19 17.49 -6.49
N GLY A 305 10.94 18.72 -6.93
CA GLY A 305 10.21 19.71 -6.13
C GLY A 305 8.78 19.29 -5.80
N VAL A 306 8.07 18.69 -6.76
CA VAL A 306 6.71 18.14 -6.57
C VAL A 306 6.73 17.00 -5.55
N GLU A 307 7.66 16.04 -5.67
CA GLU A 307 7.76 14.94 -4.72
C GLU A 307 8.17 15.42 -3.33
N GLY A 308 9.09 16.38 -3.24
CA GLY A 308 9.46 17.03 -1.98
C GLY A 308 8.28 17.74 -1.32
N ALA A 309 7.48 18.49 -2.09
CA ALA A 309 6.28 19.15 -1.60
C ALA A 309 5.20 18.14 -1.16
N ALA A 310 5.02 17.06 -1.94
CA ALA A 310 4.08 16.01 -1.62
C ALA A 310 4.47 15.24 -0.34
N HIS A 311 5.77 14.98 -0.16
CA HIS A 311 6.31 14.40 1.07
C HIS A 311 6.06 15.32 2.27
N LEU A 312 6.39 16.61 2.17
CA LEU A 312 6.14 17.58 3.24
C LEU A 312 4.65 17.68 3.57
N LEU A 313 3.78 17.72 2.56
CA LEU A 313 2.33 17.72 2.77
C LEU A 313 1.89 16.47 3.54
N GLN A 314 2.32 15.28 3.11
CA GLN A 314 2.00 14.02 3.79
C GLN A 314 2.58 13.95 5.21
N ALA A 315 3.75 14.54 5.44
CA ALA A 315 4.42 14.62 6.74
C ALA A 315 3.78 15.65 7.69
N MET A 316 3.03 16.63 7.18
CA MET A 316 2.42 17.69 7.98
C MET A 316 0.89 17.54 8.12
N SER A 317 0.21 16.97 7.13
CA SER A 317 -1.24 16.85 7.07
C SER A 317 -1.67 15.45 6.61
N PRO A 318 -2.88 14.96 6.95
CA PRO A 318 -3.35 13.60 6.62
C PRO A 318 -3.78 13.49 5.15
N VAL A 319 -2.95 14.00 4.24
CA VAL A 319 -3.21 14.03 2.80
C VAL A 319 -2.06 13.36 2.05
N ALA A 320 -2.38 12.34 1.28
CA ALA A 320 -1.45 11.71 0.34
C ALA A 320 -1.72 12.25 -1.07
N LEU A 321 -0.85 13.14 -1.56
CA LEU A 321 -1.00 13.74 -2.88
C LEU A 321 -0.74 12.70 -3.98
N ASN A 322 -1.70 12.57 -4.92
CA ASN A 322 -1.58 11.71 -6.08
C ASN A 322 -0.75 12.39 -7.18
N THR A 323 0.56 12.20 -7.12
CA THR A 323 1.55 12.79 -8.03
C THR A 323 1.91 11.87 -9.19
N ALA A 324 1.52 10.58 -9.16
CA ALA A 324 1.89 9.62 -10.20
C ALA A 324 1.55 10.09 -11.63
N PRO A 325 0.36 10.68 -11.91
CA PRO A 325 0.08 11.21 -13.24
C PRO A 325 1.03 12.33 -13.67
N TRP A 326 1.46 13.18 -12.73
CA TRP A 326 2.38 14.29 -13.00
C TRP A 326 3.79 13.79 -13.29
N ILE A 327 4.28 12.83 -12.49
CA ILE A 327 5.59 12.22 -12.68
C ILE A 327 5.66 11.46 -14.01
N VAL A 328 4.61 10.69 -14.34
CA VAL A 328 4.49 10.02 -15.66
C VAL A 328 4.41 11.04 -16.79
N GLY A 329 3.66 12.12 -16.61
CA GLY A 329 3.57 13.21 -17.59
C GLY A 329 4.93 13.86 -17.85
N ILE A 330 5.67 14.17 -16.79
CA ILE A 330 7.04 14.71 -16.86
C ILE A 330 7.97 13.73 -17.57
N ALA A 331 7.96 12.46 -17.17
CA ALA A 331 8.78 11.42 -17.80
C ALA A 331 8.48 11.27 -19.29
N GLY A 332 7.20 11.32 -19.68
CA GLY A 332 6.77 11.30 -21.08
C GLY A 332 7.28 12.50 -21.89
N TYR A 333 7.26 13.70 -21.30
CA TYR A 333 7.83 14.89 -21.95
C TYR A 333 9.35 14.81 -22.07
N VAL A 334 10.06 14.41 -21.01
CA VAL A 334 11.52 14.23 -21.03
C VAL A 334 11.92 13.20 -22.08
N LEU A 335 11.22 12.07 -22.14
CA LEU A 335 11.45 11.05 -23.18
C LEU A 335 11.23 11.63 -24.58
N THR A 336 10.16 12.40 -24.78
CA THR A 336 9.88 13.03 -26.09
C THR A 336 10.99 14.02 -26.48
N LEU A 337 11.49 14.82 -25.55
CA LEU A 337 12.61 15.74 -25.80
C LEU A 337 13.89 14.96 -26.15
N ALA A 338 14.19 13.89 -25.42
CA ALA A 338 15.35 13.04 -25.69
C ALA A 338 15.27 12.42 -27.09
N LEU A 339 14.09 11.92 -27.51
CA LEU A 339 13.89 11.36 -28.85
C LEU A 339 14.04 12.39 -29.98
N ILE A 340 13.72 13.66 -29.71
CA ILE A 340 13.93 14.76 -30.66
C ILE A 340 15.41 15.12 -30.76
N GLU A 341 16.13 15.17 -29.63
CA GLU A 341 17.55 15.52 -29.59
C GLU A 341 18.44 14.41 -30.20
N LEU A 342 18.09 13.15 -29.96
CA LEU A 342 18.87 11.99 -30.43
C LEU A 342 18.79 11.74 -31.94
N ASP A 343 18.14 12.61 -32.72
CA ASP A 343 17.83 12.46 -34.14
C ASP A 343 17.60 10.99 -34.53
N LEU A 344 16.62 10.37 -33.87
CA LEU A 344 16.37 8.92 -33.96
C LEU A 344 16.23 8.44 -35.41
N ARG A 345 15.86 9.34 -36.33
CA ARG A 345 15.80 9.08 -37.78
C ARG A 345 17.18 8.87 -38.38
N GLN A 346 18.17 9.69 -38.00
CA GLN A 346 19.56 9.54 -38.41
C GLN A 346 20.15 8.23 -37.86
N LEU A 347 19.87 7.91 -36.60
CA LEU A 347 20.31 6.65 -35.99
C LEU A 347 19.68 5.41 -36.64
N LEU A 348 18.37 5.43 -36.90
CA LEU A 348 17.68 4.35 -37.61
C LEU A 348 18.14 4.23 -39.07
N ALA A 349 18.42 5.35 -39.74
CA ALA A 349 18.97 5.36 -41.09
C ALA A 349 20.37 4.73 -41.12
N ASN A 350 21.26 5.12 -40.20
CA ASN A 350 22.60 4.54 -40.08
C ASN A 350 22.52 3.03 -39.80
N PHE A 351 21.66 2.60 -38.87
CA PHE A 351 21.49 1.18 -38.54
C PHE A 351 20.95 0.34 -39.71
N ALA A 352 20.00 0.90 -40.49
CA ALA A 352 19.49 0.26 -41.70
C ALA A 352 20.57 0.15 -42.79
N GLN A 353 21.41 1.16 -42.91
CA GLN A 353 22.49 1.21 -43.89
C GLN A 353 23.63 0.24 -43.55
N ASP A 354 24.02 0.14 -42.27
CA ASP A 354 25.02 -0.84 -41.80
C ASP A 354 24.53 -2.29 -42.02
N ARG A 355 23.24 -2.54 -41.78
CA ARG A 355 22.63 -3.85 -42.02
C ARG A 355 22.56 -4.18 -43.52
N PHE A 356 22.22 -3.19 -44.36
CA PHE A 356 22.24 -3.36 -45.81
C PHE A 356 23.65 -3.68 -46.31
N GLN A 357 24.68 -2.94 -45.88
CA GLN A 357 26.06 -3.22 -46.25
C GLN A 357 26.51 -4.61 -45.78
N SER A 358 26.18 -5.00 -44.56
CA SER A 358 26.54 -6.33 -44.03
C SER A 358 25.92 -7.48 -44.84
N ILE A 359 24.65 -7.34 -45.23
CA ILE A 359 23.97 -8.34 -46.08
C ILE A 359 24.57 -8.31 -47.50
N ALA A 360 24.75 -7.12 -48.07
CA ALA A 360 25.27 -6.97 -49.43
C ALA A 360 26.70 -7.49 -49.58
N LEU A 361 27.53 -7.37 -48.55
CA LEU A 361 28.89 -7.92 -48.50
C LEU A 361 28.93 -9.44 -48.31
N ALA A 362 27.91 -10.03 -47.70
CA ALA A 362 27.81 -11.47 -47.44
C ALA A 362 27.18 -12.26 -48.60
N LEU A 363 26.55 -11.58 -49.56
CA LEU A 363 26.01 -12.22 -50.76
C LEU A 363 27.14 -12.72 -51.68
N GLY A 364 27.00 -13.96 -52.17
CA GLY A 364 27.91 -14.54 -53.16
C GLY A 364 27.74 -13.94 -54.56
N ASP A 365 26.58 -13.35 -54.85
CA ASP A 365 26.29 -12.69 -56.12
C ASP A 365 26.91 -11.29 -56.20
N GLY A 366 27.17 -10.80 -57.41
CA GLY A 366 27.67 -9.45 -57.63
C GLY A 366 26.58 -8.40 -57.48
N VAL A 367 26.74 -7.51 -56.50
CA VAL A 367 25.84 -6.36 -56.25
C VAL A 367 26.58 -5.07 -56.57
N VAL A 368 25.96 -4.23 -57.41
CA VAL A 368 26.40 -2.86 -57.72
C VAL A 368 25.21 -1.93 -57.54
N CYS A 369 25.40 -0.84 -56.79
CA CYS A 369 24.40 0.22 -56.66
C CYS A 369 24.86 1.47 -57.40
N LEU A 370 23.92 2.11 -58.09
CA LEU A 370 24.15 3.33 -58.85
C LEU A 370 23.37 4.50 -58.22
N ASP A 371 23.89 5.72 -58.32
CA ASP A 371 23.13 6.93 -58.05
C ASP A 371 22.16 7.26 -59.21
N ALA A 372 21.36 8.31 -59.05
CA ALA A 372 20.39 8.76 -60.06
C ALA A 372 21.04 9.25 -61.36
N GLU A 373 22.34 9.57 -61.34
CA GLU A 373 23.13 9.98 -62.50
C GLU A 373 23.93 8.80 -63.11
N GLY A 374 23.73 7.58 -62.61
CA GLY A 374 24.37 6.37 -63.12
C GLY A 374 25.80 6.13 -62.64
N ARG A 375 26.27 6.82 -61.59
CA ARG A 375 27.59 6.58 -60.99
C ARG A 375 27.52 5.49 -59.93
N VAL A 376 28.54 4.64 -59.87
CA VAL A 376 28.65 3.56 -58.88
C VAL A 376 28.87 4.14 -57.48
N THR A 377 27.96 3.84 -56.55
CA THR A 377 28.02 4.27 -55.15
C THR A 377 28.38 3.15 -54.19
N PHE A 378 28.17 1.89 -54.60
CA PHE A 378 28.54 0.71 -53.83
C PHE A 378 28.77 -0.48 -54.76
N TRP A 379 29.74 -1.33 -54.44
CA TRP A 379 29.92 -2.64 -55.05
C TRP A 379 30.45 -3.65 -54.02
N ASN A 380 30.02 -4.90 -54.10
CA ASN A 380 30.45 -5.93 -53.15
C ASN A 380 31.62 -6.79 -53.72
N PRO A 381 32.25 -7.65 -52.91
CA PRO A 381 33.32 -8.54 -53.37
C PRO A 381 32.92 -9.46 -54.53
N GLY A 382 31.67 -9.94 -54.57
CA GLY A 382 31.15 -10.72 -55.70
C GLY A 382 31.18 -9.95 -57.02
N ALA A 383 30.77 -8.68 -57.00
CA ALA A 383 30.82 -7.81 -58.19
C ALA A 383 32.26 -7.54 -58.60
N ARG A 384 33.15 -7.31 -57.63
CA ARG A 384 34.58 -7.13 -57.90
C ARG A 384 35.20 -8.35 -58.57
N ALA A 385 34.87 -9.56 -58.12
CA ALA A 385 35.36 -10.79 -58.74
C ALA A 385 34.87 -10.94 -60.19
N ILE A 386 33.59 -10.65 -60.45
CA ILE A 386 32.99 -10.75 -61.79
C ILE A 386 33.60 -9.72 -62.76
N PHE A 387 33.70 -8.45 -62.36
CA PHE A 387 34.17 -7.38 -63.25
C PHE A 387 35.69 -7.28 -63.37
N TRP A 388 36.46 -7.77 -62.39
CA TRP A 388 37.92 -7.84 -62.48
C TRP A 388 38.40 -8.88 -63.52
N ILE A 389 37.65 -9.97 -63.69
CA ILE A 389 37.93 -11.01 -64.70
C ILE A 389 37.67 -10.51 -66.13
N LEU A 390 36.91 -9.42 -66.30
CA LEU A 390 36.55 -8.87 -67.61
C LEU A 390 37.49 -7.76 -68.11
N LEU A 391 38.42 -7.26 -67.27
CA LEU A 391 39.28 -6.11 -67.55
C LEU A 391 40.79 -6.37 -67.37
N GLY A 392 41.17 -7.56 -66.90
CA GLY A 392 42.55 -8.06 -66.89
C GLY A 392 42.72 -9.18 -67.89
#